data_AF-A0A183V3P1-F1
#
_entry.id   AF-A0A183V3P1-F1
#
_cell.length_a   1.000
_cell.length_b   1.000
_cell.length_c   1.000
_cell.angle_alpha   90.00
_cell.angle_beta   90.00
_cell.angle_gamma   90.00
#
_symmetry.space_group_name_H-M   'P 1'
#
loop_
_entity.id
_entity.type
_entity.pdbx_description
1 polymer ?
#
loop_
_entity_poly.entity_id
_entity_poly.type
_entity_poly.pdbx_seq_one_letter_code
_entity_poly.pdbx_strand_id
1 'polypeptide(L)'
;LEWNFDSTKGDVFVRFMDGARTNVAYNCLERNIKRGYGSRIAYLWEGNEPGDSSSITYQELLDRVITFSAVLRSRDVRKGDVVAIYLPMILELPVAMLACARIGAVHSVVFAGFSADSLCCRLLQANARVLVTCDGFFRGKKLIPVKSIADAATTACSQQGGQVDSVIVVRHLGRVRHVAVDIPQFEYDGSKIFFDEEMARFKGTKSPVEWTEAEEPLFILYTSGSTGKPKGVVHTTAGYMVYSYATTKF
;
A
#
# COMPACT_ATOMS: atom_id res chain seq x y z
N LEU A 1 8.15 -27.68 -3.71
CA LEU A 1 6.88 -27.18 -4.26
C LEU A 1 5.88 -28.30 -4.04
N GLU A 2 4.85 -28.04 -3.25
CA GLU A 2 3.79 -29.00 -2.92
C GLU A 2 2.46 -28.39 -3.31
N TRP A 3 1.52 -29.18 -3.83
CA TRP A 3 0.21 -28.67 -4.22
C TRP A 3 -0.86 -29.75 -4.17
N ASN A 4 -2.10 -29.30 -3.99
CA ASN A 4 -3.30 -30.07 -4.28
C ASN A 4 -4.26 -29.18 -5.07
N PHE A 5 -4.60 -29.56 -6.31
CA PHE A 5 -5.66 -28.92 -7.09
C PHE A 5 -6.90 -29.81 -7.23
N ASP A 6 -6.85 -31.02 -6.67
CA ASP A 6 -7.95 -31.97 -6.69
C ASP A 6 -8.78 -31.77 -5.43
N SER A 7 -9.92 -31.09 -5.58
CA SER A 7 -10.82 -30.79 -4.47
C SER A 7 -11.45 -32.03 -3.83
N THR A 8 -11.33 -33.21 -4.47
CA THR A 8 -11.78 -34.48 -3.88
C THR A 8 -10.78 -35.08 -2.90
N LYS A 9 -9.53 -34.60 -2.91
CA LYS A 9 -8.41 -35.11 -2.08
C LYS A 9 -8.08 -34.23 -0.89
N GLY A 10 -9.00 -33.36 -0.50
CA GLY A 10 -8.84 -32.39 0.59
C GLY A 10 -8.75 -30.96 0.07
N ASP A 11 -8.26 -30.06 0.93
CA ASP A 11 -8.19 -28.63 0.61
C ASP A 11 -7.29 -28.36 -0.59
N VAL A 12 -7.68 -27.38 -1.41
CA VAL A 12 -6.87 -26.90 -2.52
C VAL A 12 -5.76 -26.01 -1.97
N PHE A 13 -4.50 -26.32 -2.29
CA PHE A 13 -3.35 -25.54 -1.83
C PHE A 13 -2.19 -25.57 -2.83
N VAL A 14 -1.31 -24.58 -2.70
CA VAL A 14 0.02 -24.56 -3.30
C VAL A 14 0.98 -24.02 -2.24
N ARG A 15 2.13 -24.68 -2.04
CA ARG A 15 3.18 -24.27 -1.11
C ARG A 15 4.54 -24.30 -1.80
N PHE A 16 5.26 -23.20 -1.75
CA PHE A 16 6.55 -22.99 -2.37
C PHE A 16 7.56 -22.47 -1.36
N MET A 17 8.62 -23.26 -1.12
CA MET A 17 9.64 -22.99 -0.09
C MET A 17 9.07 -22.96 1.33
N ASP A 18 8.15 -23.87 1.64
CA ASP A 18 7.54 -23.99 2.96
C ASP A 18 8.62 -24.11 4.07
N GLY A 19 8.40 -23.42 5.19
CA GLY A 19 9.36 -23.26 6.28
C GLY A 19 10.55 -22.31 6.02
N ALA A 20 10.67 -21.72 4.82
CA ALA A 20 11.67 -20.68 4.55
C ALA A 20 11.17 -19.31 5.02
N ARG A 21 12.11 -18.47 5.47
CA ARG A 21 11.83 -17.09 5.90
C ARG A 21 12.45 -16.06 4.97
N THR A 22 11.74 -14.97 4.73
CA THR A 22 12.22 -13.83 3.94
C THR A 22 11.51 -12.55 4.35
N ASN A 23 11.83 -11.44 3.68
CA ASN A 23 11.06 -10.22 3.71
C ASN A 23 11.22 -9.47 2.38
N VAL A 24 10.12 -9.06 1.77
CA VAL A 24 10.14 -8.40 0.45
C VAL A 24 10.80 -7.03 0.52
N ALA A 25 10.52 -6.22 1.55
CA ALA A 25 11.13 -4.91 1.71
C ALA A 25 12.66 -5.02 1.84
N TYR A 26 13.15 -5.97 2.63
CA TYR A 26 14.60 -6.25 2.76
C TYR A 26 15.25 -6.61 1.42
N ASN A 27 14.61 -7.49 0.64
CA ASN A 27 15.14 -7.92 -0.65
C ASN A 27 15.11 -6.81 -1.70
N CYS A 28 14.10 -5.94 -1.67
CA CYS A 28 14.00 -4.79 -2.56
C CYS A 28 14.99 -3.67 -2.18
N LEU A 29 15.27 -3.46 -0.89
CA LEU A 29 15.98 -2.30 -0.38
C LEU A 29 17.35 -2.65 0.22
N GLU A 30 17.41 -3.06 1.49
CA GLU A 30 18.68 -3.25 2.21
C GLU A 30 19.64 -4.17 1.46
N ARG A 31 19.15 -5.25 0.84
CA ARG A 31 19.98 -6.16 0.03
C ARG A 31 20.65 -5.45 -1.14
N ASN A 32 19.95 -4.56 -1.84
CA ASN A 32 20.49 -3.84 -2.98
C ASN A 32 21.39 -2.68 -2.55
N ILE A 33 21.07 -2.02 -1.44
CA ILE A 33 21.94 -0.99 -0.84
C ILE A 33 23.30 -1.59 -0.43
N LYS A 34 23.29 -2.76 0.23
CA LYS A 34 24.52 -3.51 0.56
C LYS A 34 25.36 -3.90 -0.66
N ARG A 35 24.75 -3.97 -1.85
CA ARG A 35 25.44 -4.24 -3.13
C ARG A 35 25.99 -2.97 -3.80
N GLY A 36 25.87 -1.81 -3.16
CA GLY A 36 26.38 -0.54 -3.67
C GLY A 36 25.38 0.28 -4.47
N TYR A 37 24.08 -0.10 -4.49
CA TYR A 37 23.06 0.65 -5.25
C TYR A 37 22.38 1.78 -4.46
N GLY A 38 22.87 2.13 -3.26
CA GLY A 38 22.19 3.09 -2.38
C GLY A 38 21.92 4.46 -3.02
N SER A 39 22.87 5.00 -3.78
CA SER A 39 22.73 6.27 -4.51
C SER A 39 22.02 6.16 -5.86
N ARG A 40 21.69 4.94 -6.31
CA ARG A 40 20.97 4.74 -7.57
C ARG A 40 19.52 5.14 -7.39
N ILE A 41 18.94 5.77 -8.41
CA ILE A 41 17.50 6.08 -8.45
C ILE A 41 16.71 4.77 -8.46
N ALA A 42 15.79 4.64 -7.50
CA ALA A 42 14.85 3.51 -7.35
C ALA A 42 13.51 3.81 -8.04
N TYR A 43 12.97 5.02 -7.88
CA TYR A 43 11.80 5.48 -8.64
C TYR A 43 12.08 6.81 -9.32
N LEU A 44 11.67 6.87 -10.59
CA LEU A 44 11.41 8.10 -11.32
C LEU A 44 9.90 8.31 -11.30
N TRP A 45 9.47 9.48 -10.84
CA TRP A 45 8.07 9.87 -10.80
C TRP A 45 7.84 11.00 -11.78
N GLU A 46 6.86 10.80 -12.65
CA GLU A 46 6.33 11.79 -13.57
C GLU A 46 4.90 12.11 -13.13
N GLY A 47 4.64 13.39 -12.91
CA GLY A 47 3.35 13.92 -12.52
C GLY A 47 2.39 14.03 -13.70
N ASN A 48 1.19 14.54 -13.40
CA ASN A 48 0.15 14.73 -14.42
C ASN A 48 0.49 15.83 -15.43
N GLU A 49 1.07 16.93 -14.95
CA GLU A 49 1.49 18.05 -15.79
C GLU A 49 2.96 17.94 -16.18
N PRO A 50 3.34 18.27 -17.43
CA PRO A 50 4.73 18.32 -17.83
C PRO A 50 5.57 19.22 -16.90
N GLY A 51 6.71 18.69 -16.46
CA GLY A 51 7.62 19.39 -15.56
C GLY A 51 7.36 19.14 -14.07
N ASP A 52 6.28 18.45 -13.70
CA ASP A 52 6.20 17.79 -12.41
C ASP A 52 6.94 16.46 -12.48
N SER A 53 8.14 16.43 -11.94
CA SER A 53 8.90 15.20 -11.82
C SER A 53 9.62 15.16 -10.48
N SER A 54 9.89 13.95 -10.02
CA SER A 54 10.66 13.72 -8.81
C SER A 54 11.36 12.38 -8.91
N SER A 55 12.32 12.16 -8.04
CA SER A 55 12.99 10.87 -7.96
C SER A 55 13.27 10.52 -6.51
N ILE A 56 13.48 9.24 -6.27
CA ILE A 56 13.92 8.73 -4.99
C ILE A 56 15.00 7.69 -5.21
N THR A 57 16.13 7.83 -4.54
CA THR A 57 17.20 6.84 -4.51
C THR A 57 16.81 5.63 -3.65
N TYR A 58 17.54 4.52 -3.78
CA TYR A 58 17.33 3.35 -2.91
C TYR A 58 17.49 3.70 -1.43
N GLN A 59 18.48 4.53 -1.07
CA GLN A 59 18.70 4.93 0.31
C GLN A 59 17.56 5.80 0.84
N GLU A 60 17.13 6.81 0.08
CA GLU A 60 16.00 7.66 0.48
C GLU A 60 14.70 6.86 0.58
N LEU A 61 14.50 5.87 -0.29
CA LEU A 61 13.35 4.98 -0.24
C LEU A 61 13.38 4.11 1.03
N LEU A 62 14.54 3.57 1.39
CA LEU A 62 14.70 2.83 2.64
C LEU A 62 14.38 3.71 3.86
N ASP A 63 14.91 4.92 3.91
CA ASP A 63 14.68 5.83 5.03
C ASP A 63 13.18 6.16 5.19
N ARG A 64 12.48 6.40 4.07
CA ARG A 64 11.03 6.61 4.07
C ARG A 64 10.27 5.35 4.49
N VAL A 65 10.65 4.17 4.01
CA VAL A 65 9.99 2.90 4.36
C VAL A 65 10.19 2.55 5.84
N ILE A 66 11.39 2.77 6.40
CA ILE A 66 11.65 2.59 7.83
C ILE A 66 10.75 3.54 8.63
N THR A 67 10.73 4.81 8.27
CA THR A 67 9.94 5.82 8.99
C THR A 67 8.45 5.50 8.92
N PHE A 68 7.91 5.22 7.73
CA PHE A 68 6.48 4.95 7.58
C PHE A 68 6.05 3.64 8.25
N SER A 69 6.92 2.62 8.26
CA SER A 69 6.65 1.40 9.02
C SER A 69 6.61 1.62 10.54
N ALA A 70 7.37 2.58 11.06
CA ALA A 70 7.26 3.00 12.47
C ALA A 70 5.92 3.71 12.72
N VAL A 71 5.46 4.56 11.79
CA VAL A 71 4.13 5.18 11.83
C VAL A 71 3.04 4.10 11.91
N LEU A 72 3.07 3.10 11.03
CA LEU A 72 2.10 1.99 11.04
C LEU A 72 2.10 1.23 12.37
N ARG A 73 3.28 0.89 12.91
CA ARG A 73 3.41 0.25 14.23
C ARG A 73 2.84 1.12 15.35
N SER A 74 2.99 2.44 15.28
CA SER A 74 2.42 3.38 16.26
C SER A 74 0.89 3.46 16.21
N ARG A 75 0.28 2.97 15.11
CA ARG A 75 -1.16 2.75 14.95
C ARG A 75 -1.54 1.29 15.24
N ASP A 76 -0.68 0.60 15.99
CA ASP A 76 -0.80 -0.79 16.43
C ASP A 76 -0.91 -1.81 15.29
N VAL A 77 -0.56 -1.46 14.04
CA VAL A 77 -0.53 -2.42 12.92
C VAL A 77 0.48 -3.52 13.20
N ARG A 78 0.01 -4.76 13.21
CA ARG A 78 0.80 -5.97 13.46
C ARG A 78 0.95 -6.82 12.21
N LYS A 79 1.83 -7.82 12.31
CA LYS A 79 1.97 -8.87 11.31
C LYS A 79 0.61 -9.56 11.06
N GLY A 80 0.22 -9.66 9.80
CA GLY A 80 -1.08 -10.21 9.38
C GLY A 80 -2.23 -9.20 9.31
N ASP A 81 -2.11 -8.01 9.94
CA ASP A 81 -3.11 -6.96 9.81
C ASP A 81 -3.16 -6.42 8.37
N VAL A 82 -4.35 -6.02 7.92
CA VAL A 82 -4.53 -5.46 6.58
C VAL A 82 -4.49 -3.94 6.61
N VAL A 83 -3.64 -3.38 5.74
CA VAL A 83 -3.57 -1.94 5.47
C VAL A 83 -4.11 -1.68 4.06
N ALA A 84 -5.23 -0.96 3.95
CA ALA A 84 -5.77 -0.54 2.67
C ALA A 84 -5.01 0.68 2.14
N ILE A 85 -4.66 0.66 0.86
CA ILE A 85 -3.95 1.75 0.20
C ILE A 85 -4.80 2.25 -0.97
N TYR A 86 -5.37 3.44 -0.82
CA TYR A 86 -6.19 4.14 -1.83
C TYR A 86 -5.43 5.39 -2.30
N LEU A 87 -4.28 5.16 -2.91
CA LEU A 87 -3.39 6.21 -3.41
C LEU A 87 -3.31 6.20 -4.94
N PRO A 88 -3.16 7.37 -5.59
CA PRO A 88 -2.80 7.46 -6.99
C PRO A 88 -1.32 7.05 -7.21
N MET A 89 -0.85 7.17 -8.46
CA MET A 89 0.54 6.88 -8.84
C MET A 89 1.50 7.97 -8.34
N ILE A 90 1.70 8.03 -7.02
CA ILE A 90 2.60 8.96 -6.31
C ILE A 90 3.68 8.19 -5.56
N LEU A 91 4.78 8.86 -5.20
CA LEU A 91 5.93 8.23 -4.54
C LEU A 91 5.62 7.59 -3.18
N GLU A 92 4.55 8.03 -2.52
CA GLU A 92 4.10 7.46 -1.24
C GLU A 92 3.45 6.09 -1.40
N LEU A 93 2.94 5.73 -2.59
CA LEU A 93 2.36 4.42 -2.88
C LEU A 93 3.37 3.27 -2.66
N PRO A 94 4.55 3.24 -3.32
CA PRO A 94 5.54 2.20 -3.08
C PRO A 94 6.12 2.26 -1.67
N VAL A 95 6.22 3.44 -1.04
CA VAL A 95 6.62 3.57 0.37
C VAL A 95 5.62 2.85 1.28
N ALA A 96 4.31 3.06 1.08
CA ALA A 96 3.26 2.42 1.86
C ALA A 96 3.24 0.90 1.68
N MET A 97 3.35 0.41 0.43
CA MET A 97 3.41 -1.02 0.13
C MET A 97 4.61 -1.69 0.81
N LEU A 98 5.80 -1.12 0.66
CA LEU A 98 7.03 -1.69 1.24
C LEU A 98 7.07 -1.55 2.76
N ALA A 99 6.48 -0.51 3.34
CA ALA A 99 6.35 -0.36 4.79
C ALA A 99 5.44 -1.43 5.39
N CYS A 100 4.33 -1.78 4.73
CA CYS A 100 3.47 -2.89 5.14
C CYS A 100 4.24 -4.21 5.08
N ALA A 101 4.89 -4.49 3.94
CA ALA A 101 5.69 -5.70 3.76
C ALA A 101 6.84 -5.79 4.78
N ARG A 102 7.46 -4.67 5.17
CA ARG A 102 8.54 -4.63 6.16
C ARG A 102 8.11 -5.15 7.53
N ILE A 103 6.86 -4.89 7.94
CA ILE A 103 6.33 -5.27 9.26
C ILE A 103 5.46 -6.53 9.20
N GLY A 104 5.41 -7.20 8.04
CA GLY A 104 4.56 -8.38 7.81
C GLY A 104 3.06 -8.07 7.76
N ALA A 105 2.68 -6.80 7.56
CA ALA A 105 1.30 -6.42 7.31
C ALA A 105 0.93 -6.68 5.84
N VAL A 106 -0.33 -6.98 5.61
CA VAL A 106 -0.86 -7.32 4.29
C VAL A 106 -1.40 -6.04 3.64
N HIS A 107 -0.77 -5.58 2.56
CA HIS A 107 -1.29 -4.38 1.88
C HIS A 107 -2.43 -4.75 0.92
N SER A 108 -3.51 -3.97 0.92
CA SER A 108 -4.63 -4.10 -0.02
C SER A 108 -4.75 -2.83 -0.85
N VAL A 109 -4.14 -2.83 -2.04
CA VAL A 109 -4.16 -1.66 -2.94
C VAL A 109 -5.50 -1.58 -3.66
N VAL A 110 -6.12 -0.41 -3.61
CA VAL A 110 -7.37 -0.09 -4.27
C VAL A 110 -7.13 1.07 -5.22
N PHE A 111 -7.56 0.92 -6.48
CA PHE A 111 -7.37 1.96 -7.49
C PHE A 111 -8.07 3.27 -7.09
N ALA A 112 -7.31 4.36 -6.99
CA ALA A 112 -7.77 5.68 -6.54
C ALA A 112 -8.83 6.39 -7.41
N GLY A 113 -9.33 5.72 -8.46
CA GLY A 113 -10.46 6.17 -9.26
C GLY A 113 -11.78 5.44 -8.98
N PHE A 114 -11.81 4.47 -8.06
CA PHE A 114 -13.03 3.74 -7.69
C PHE A 114 -13.97 4.57 -6.81
N SER A 115 -15.27 4.23 -6.85
CA SER A 115 -16.30 4.88 -6.05
C SER A 115 -16.18 4.56 -4.55
N ALA A 116 -16.88 5.34 -3.73
CA ALA A 116 -16.95 5.13 -2.28
C ALA A 116 -17.49 3.72 -1.94
N ASP A 117 -18.54 3.26 -2.63
CA ASP A 117 -19.09 1.90 -2.45
C ASP A 117 -18.07 0.81 -2.78
N SER A 118 -17.31 1.01 -3.87
CA SER A 118 -16.29 0.06 -4.29
C SER A 118 -15.13 -0.02 -3.31
N LEU A 119 -14.76 1.11 -2.70
CA LEU A 119 -13.74 1.17 -1.64
C LEU A 119 -14.28 0.55 -0.34
N CYS A 120 -15.48 0.94 0.11
CA CYS A 120 -16.15 0.41 1.29
C CYS A 120 -16.24 -1.12 1.27
N CYS A 121 -16.71 -1.69 0.16
CA CYS A 121 -16.84 -3.14 0.03
C CYS A 121 -15.50 -3.88 0.22
N ARG A 122 -14.39 -3.29 -0.25
CA ARG A 122 -13.04 -3.84 -0.09
C ARG A 122 -12.49 -3.65 1.33
N LEU A 123 -12.76 -2.51 1.96
CA LEU A 123 -12.39 -2.27 3.36
C LEU A 123 -13.04 -3.31 4.27
N LEU A 124 -14.34 -3.58 4.06
CA LEU A 124 -15.11 -4.59 4.79
C LEU A 124 -14.57 -6.00 4.54
N GLN A 125 -14.45 -6.41 3.28
CA GLN A 125 -14.00 -7.77 2.93
C GLN A 125 -12.57 -8.06 3.39
N ALA A 126 -11.70 -7.06 3.39
CA ALA A 126 -10.31 -7.22 3.80
C ALA A 126 -10.12 -7.06 5.32
N ASN A 127 -11.18 -6.68 6.07
CA ASN A 127 -11.08 -6.26 7.47
C ASN A 127 -9.93 -5.25 7.68
N ALA A 128 -9.90 -4.22 6.82
CA ALA A 128 -8.79 -3.27 6.76
C ALA A 128 -8.76 -2.38 8.00
N ARG A 129 -7.61 -2.38 8.69
CA ARG A 129 -7.44 -1.67 9.96
C ARG A 129 -7.03 -0.22 9.78
N VAL A 130 -6.18 0.04 8.78
CA VAL A 130 -5.69 1.38 8.44
C VAL A 130 -5.96 1.64 6.97
N LEU A 131 -6.36 2.88 6.65
CA LEU A 131 -6.48 3.38 5.29
C LEU A 131 -5.42 4.45 5.02
N VAL A 132 -4.58 4.25 4.01
CA VAL A 132 -3.66 5.27 3.48
C VAL A 132 -4.27 5.85 2.21
N THR A 133 -4.47 7.16 2.17
CA THR A 133 -5.16 7.88 1.08
C THR A 133 -4.52 9.24 0.82
N CYS A 134 -5.04 10.03 -0.13
CA CYS A 134 -4.60 11.40 -0.38
C CYS A 134 -5.79 12.38 -0.44
N ASP A 135 -5.50 13.68 -0.43
CA ASP A 135 -6.47 14.75 -0.69
C ASP A 135 -7.16 14.57 -2.06
N GLY A 136 -6.38 14.50 -3.13
CA GLY A 136 -6.87 14.25 -4.48
C GLY A 136 -5.74 14.17 -5.49
N PHE A 137 -6.06 13.94 -6.76
CA PHE A 137 -5.09 14.01 -7.85
C PHE A 137 -5.78 14.35 -9.17
N PHE A 138 -4.98 14.79 -10.14
CA PHE A 138 -5.44 15.02 -11.50
C PHE A 138 -5.16 13.81 -12.39
N ARG A 139 -6.13 13.49 -13.25
CA ARG A 139 -5.97 12.55 -14.36
C ARG A 139 -6.32 13.26 -15.66
N GLY A 140 -5.30 13.68 -16.40
CA GLY A 140 -5.45 14.69 -17.43
C GLY A 140 -6.00 15.97 -16.82
N LYS A 141 -7.09 16.49 -17.38
CA LYS A 141 -7.74 17.72 -16.86
C LYS A 141 -8.70 17.47 -15.70
N LYS A 142 -9.01 16.20 -15.38
CA LYS A 142 -10.04 15.85 -14.40
C LYS A 142 -9.44 15.75 -13.00
N LEU A 143 -9.96 16.56 -12.07
CA LEU A 143 -9.71 16.39 -10.64
C LEU A 143 -10.50 15.19 -10.09
N ILE A 144 -9.83 14.35 -9.31
CA ILE A 144 -10.44 13.26 -8.54
C ILE A 144 -10.27 13.61 -7.04
N PRO A 145 -11.35 13.93 -6.32
CA PRO A 145 -11.32 14.28 -4.90
C PRO A 145 -11.26 13.02 -4.03
N VAL A 146 -10.11 12.36 -4.02
CA VAL A 146 -9.86 11.07 -3.36
C VAL A 146 -10.28 11.09 -1.88
N LYS A 147 -10.02 12.18 -1.17
CA LYS A 147 -10.38 12.32 0.24
C LYS A 147 -11.89 12.27 0.49
N SER A 148 -12.67 13.00 -0.29
CA SER A 148 -14.14 12.97 -0.17
C SER A 148 -14.71 11.58 -0.42
N ILE A 149 -14.12 10.83 -1.37
CA ILE A 149 -14.49 9.44 -1.66
C ILE A 149 -14.11 8.53 -0.48
N ALA A 150 -12.92 8.73 0.08
CA ALA A 150 -12.43 7.97 1.23
C ALA A 150 -13.31 8.18 2.47
N ASP A 151 -13.70 9.43 2.77
CA ASP A 151 -14.57 9.74 3.92
C ASP A 151 -15.95 9.08 3.79
N ALA A 152 -16.55 9.16 2.60
CA ALA A 152 -17.81 8.49 2.30
C ALA A 152 -17.69 6.97 2.46
N ALA A 153 -16.58 6.39 1.97
CA ALA A 153 -16.33 4.96 2.10
C ALA A 153 -16.11 4.51 3.54
N THR A 154 -15.35 5.26 4.35
CA THR A 154 -15.12 4.93 5.77
C THR A 154 -16.40 5.07 6.59
N THR A 155 -17.23 6.08 6.28
CA THR A 155 -18.54 6.26 6.92
C THR A 155 -19.46 5.08 6.60
N ALA A 156 -19.58 4.74 5.32
CA ALA A 156 -20.39 3.60 4.87
C ALA A 156 -19.88 2.26 5.42
N CYS A 157 -18.56 2.09 5.55
CA CYS A 157 -17.92 0.92 6.14
C CYS A 157 -18.32 0.78 7.62
N SER A 158 -18.27 1.88 8.38
CA SER A 158 -18.66 1.91 9.79
C SER A 158 -20.14 1.62 10.00
N GLN A 159 -21.02 2.16 9.15
CA GLN A 159 -22.45 1.86 9.16
C GLN A 159 -22.77 0.38 8.86
N GLN A 160 -21.89 -0.32 8.17
CA GLN A 160 -22.01 -1.76 7.85
C GLN A 160 -21.25 -2.66 8.84
N GLY A 161 -20.76 -2.12 9.95
CA GLY A 161 -20.08 -2.87 11.02
C GLY A 161 -18.59 -3.12 10.79
N GLY A 162 -17.99 -2.52 9.76
CA GLY A 162 -16.54 -2.49 9.61
C GLY A 162 -15.88 -1.41 10.48
N GLN A 163 -14.59 -1.56 10.75
CA GLN A 163 -13.85 -0.59 11.55
C GLN A 163 -12.49 -0.30 10.91
N VAL A 164 -12.28 0.97 10.57
CA VAL A 164 -10.97 1.52 10.16
C VAL A 164 -10.49 2.39 11.31
N ASP A 165 -9.44 1.96 12.01
CA ASP A 165 -8.93 2.61 13.22
C ASP A 165 -8.22 3.93 12.93
N SER A 166 -7.64 4.07 11.72
CA SER A 166 -6.90 5.28 11.35
C SER A 166 -6.91 5.51 9.84
N VAL A 167 -7.05 6.79 9.46
CA VAL A 167 -6.92 7.25 8.07
C VAL A 167 -5.72 8.19 7.96
N ILE A 168 -4.72 7.77 7.18
CA ILE A 168 -3.49 8.52 6.93
C ILE A 168 -3.61 9.22 5.57
N VAL A 169 -3.53 10.54 5.55
CA VAL A 169 -3.77 11.36 4.34
C VAL A 169 -2.47 12.00 3.83
N VAL A 170 -2.14 11.76 2.57
CA VAL A 170 -1.09 12.46 1.84
C VAL A 170 -1.64 13.76 1.25
N ARG A 171 -1.01 14.89 1.55
CA ARG A 171 -1.29 16.19 0.90
C ARG A 171 -0.57 16.23 -0.45
N HIS A 172 -1.26 15.85 -1.51
CA HIS A 172 -0.71 15.76 -2.86
C HIS A 172 -0.99 17.00 -3.69
N LEU A 173 -2.22 17.54 -3.65
CA LEU A 173 -2.63 18.63 -4.54
C LEU A 173 -1.81 19.90 -4.35
N GLY A 174 -1.47 20.23 -3.09
CA GLY A 174 -0.71 21.45 -2.77
C GLY A 174 0.77 21.44 -3.18
N ARG A 175 1.30 20.30 -3.67
CA ARG A 175 2.72 20.16 -4.06
C ARG A 175 2.94 19.86 -5.54
N VAL A 176 1.88 19.80 -6.34
CA VAL A 176 1.96 19.50 -7.79
C VAL A 176 1.39 20.65 -8.60
N ARG A 177 1.90 20.81 -9.81
CA ARG A 177 1.28 21.67 -10.82
C ARG A 177 -0.03 21.05 -11.26
N HIS A 178 -0.99 21.91 -11.49
CA HIS A 178 -2.28 21.52 -12.02
C HIS A 178 -2.85 22.66 -12.84
N VAL A 179 -3.79 22.33 -13.73
CA VAL A 179 -4.64 23.32 -14.39
C VAL A 179 -5.30 24.23 -13.34
N ALA A 180 -5.48 25.51 -13.66
CA ALA A 180 -6.17 26.46 -12.80
C ALA A 180 -7.64 26.05 -12.65
N VAL A 181 -7.95 25.31 -11.59
CA VAL A 181 -9.29 24.91 -11.19
C VAL A 181 -9.41 25.09 -9.69
N ASP A 182 -10.62 25.40 -9.24
CA ASP A 182 -10.89 25.50 -7.81
C ASP A 182 -10.79 24.11 -7.17
N ILE A 183 -9.81 23.96 -6.28
CA ILE A 183 -9.67 22.76 -5.46
C ILE A 183 -10.69 22.85 -4.32
N PRO A 184 -11.56 21.84 -4.15
CA PRO A 184 -12.51 21.84 -3.06
C PRO A 184 -11.76 21.84 -1.72
N GLN A 185 -12.31 22.55 -0.74
CA GLN A 185 -11.82 22.44 0.63
C GLN A 185 -12.18 21.07 1.19
N PHE A 186 -11.20 20.41 1.80
CA PHE A 186 -11.40 19.13 2.46
C PHE A 186 -11.49 19.34 3.97
N GLU A 187 -12.47 18.70 4.59
CA GLU A 187 -12.59 18.67 6.05
C GLU A 187 -11.69 17.57 6.63
N TYR A 188 -10.97 17.91 7.69
CA TYR A 188 -10.11 17.01 8.44
C TYR A 188 -10.55 17.02 9.90
N ASP A 189 -11.30 16.00 10.32
CA ASP A 189 -11.57 15.76 11.74
C ASP A 189 -10.37 15.14 12.46
N GLY A 190 -10.45 15.04 13.80
CA GLY A 190 -9.36 14.54 14.64
C GLY A 190 -9.01 13.05 14.50
N SER A 191 -9.76 12.27 13.72
CA SER A 191 -9.43 10.85 13.43
C SER A 191 -8.38 10.69 12.32
N LYS A 192 -8.11 11.78 11.58
CA LYS A 192 -7.26 11.79 10.39
C LYS A 192 -5.89 12.34 10.76
N ILE A 193 -4.84 11.68 10.28
CA ILE A 193 -3.46 12.10 10.46
C ILE A 193 -2.78 12.34 9.12
N PHE A 194 -1.92 13.35 9.05
CA PHE A 194 -1.22 13.69 7.81
C PHE A 194 0.07 12.89 7.68
N PHE A 195 0.27 12.33 6.48
CA PHE A 195 1.42 11.48 6.18
C PHE A 195 2.74 12.21 6.45
N ASP A 196 2.89 13.44 5.97
CA ASP A 196 4.12 14.21 6.10
C ASP A 196 4.44 14.61 7.54
N GLU A 197 3.42 14.93 8.33
CA GLU A 197 3.56 15.26 9.76
C GLU A 197 4.00 14.04 10.57
N GLU A 198 3.38 12.88 10.35
CA GLU A 198 3.78 11.65 11.03
C GLU A 198 5.16 11.17 10.56
N MET A 199 5.51 11.35 9.28
CA MET A 199 6.85 11.07 8.78
C MET A 199 7.91 11.96 9.45
N ALA A 200 7.59 13.24 9.70
CA ALA A 200 8.48 14.12 10.44
C ALA A 200 8.61 13.69 11.91
N ARG A 201 7.48 13.38 12.56
CA ARG A 201 7.40 12.96 13.96
C ARG A 201 8.16 11.67 14.25
N PHE A 202 8.10 10.70 13.36
CA PHE A 202 8.74 9.39 13.53
C PHE A 202 10.12 9.30 12.88
N LYS A 203 10.64 10.39 12.31
CA LYS A 203 11.97 10.41 11.67
C LYS A 203 13.05 9.94 12.65
N GLY A 204 13.86 8.98 12.20
CA GLY A 204 14.93 8.37 13.02
C GLY A 204 14.45 7.28 13.98
N THR A 205 13.14 7.02 14.06
CA THR A 205 12.61 5.88 14.81
C THR A 205 13.03 4.57 14.15
N LYS A 206 13.63 3.67 14.93
CA LYS A 206 13.99 2.34 14.43
C LYS A 206 12.74 1.53 14.15
N SER A 207 12.69 0.92 12.98
CA SER A 207 11.68 -0.07 12.63
C SER A 207 12.38 -1.30 12.05
N PRO A 208 12.64 -2.35 12.86
CA PRO A 208 13.28 -3.57 12.38
C PRO A 208 12.39 -4.31 11.38
N VAL A 209 13.03 -5.04 10.47
CA VAL A 209 12.37 -5.95 9.53
C VAL A 209 11.73 -7.10 10.30
N GLU A 210 10.47 -7.37 10.00
CA GLU A 210 9.77 -8.57 10.45
C GLU A 210 9.99 -9.70 9.44
N TRP A 211 10.59 -10.80 9.87
CA TRP A 211 10.80 -11.95 8.98
C TRP A 211 9.49 -12.73 8.83
N THR A 212 9.06 -12.93 7.59
CA THR A 212 7.83 -13.64 7.25
C THR A 212 8.14 -15.02 6.69
N GLU A 213 7.27 -16.00 6.99
CA GLU A 213 7.35 -17.32 6.37
C GLU A 213 6.98 -17.22 4.87
N ALA A 214 7.46 -18.17 4.08
CA ALA A 214 7.28 -18.17 2.62
C ALA A 214 5.81 -18.06 2.20
N GLU A 215 4.92 -18.73 2.94
CA GLU A 215 3.48 -18.81 2.69
C GLU A 215 2.64 -17.77 3.43
N GLU A 216 3.26 -16.85 4.16
CA GLU A 216 2.49 -15.76 4.76
C GLU A 216 2.00 -14.77 3.68
N PRO A 217 0.75 -14.26 3.81
CA PRO A 217 0.20 -13.31 2.85
C PRO A 217 1.04 -12.03 2.74
N LEU A 218 1.35 -11.64 1.51
CA LEU A 218 2.03 -10.38 1.21
C LEU A 218 1.03 -9.27 0.92
N PHE A 219 0.04 -9.55 0.07
CA PHE A 219 -0.97 -8.58 -0.33
C PHE A 219 -2.28 -9.23 -0.76
N ILE A 220 -3.32 -8.41 -0.75
CA ILE A 220 -4.64 -8.71 -1.33
C ILE A 220 -4.84 -7.77 -2.51
N LEU A 221 -5.18 -8.31 -3.68
CA LEU A 221 -5.55 -7.52 -4.85
C LEU A 221 -6.95 -7.93 -5.32
N TYR A 222 -7.90 -7.01 -5.18
CA TYR A 222 -9.28 -7.26 -5.54
C TYR A 222 -9.52 -7.16 -7.04
N THR A 223 -10.10 -8.21 -7.63
CA THR A 223 -10.50 -8.25 -9.04
C THR A 223 -12.02 -8.29 -9.20
N SER A 224 -12.52 -7.73 -10.30
CA SER A 224 -13.93 -7.86 -10.68
C SER A 224 -14.18 -9.27 -11.21
N GLY A 225 -14.94 -10.08 -10.47
CA GLY A 225 -15.44 -11.35 -10.97
C GLY A 225 -16.65 -11.15 -11.89
N SER A 226 -16.98 -12.16 -12.69
CA SER A 226 -18.15 -12.17 -13.58
C SER A 226 -19.50 -12.28 -12.85
N THR A 227 -19.52 -12.60 -11.54
CA THR A 227 -20.73 -13.06 -10.83
C THR A 227 -21.02 -12.32 -9.51
N GLY A 228 -20.59 -11.07 -9.32
CA GLY A 228 -21.02 -10.26 -8.17
C GLY A 228 -19.88 -9.57 -7.40
N LYS A 229 -19.83 -9.78 -6.07
CA LYS A 229 -18.89 -9.09 -5.16
C LYS A 229 -17.43 -9.29 -5.60
N PRO A 230 -16.55 -8.27 -5.44
CA PRO A 230 -15.16 -8.39 -5.81
C PRO A 230 -14.47 -9.52 -5.02
N LYS A 231 -13.51 -10.18 -5.67
CA LYS A 231 -12.76 -11.31 -5.08
C LYS A 231 -11.35 -10.84 -4.70
N GLY A 232 -10.99 -10.98 -3.43
CA GLY A 232 -9.65 -10.65 -2.94
C GLY A 232 -8.66 -11.75 -3.31
N VAL A 233 -7.85 -11.54 -4.35
CA VAL A 233 -6.78 -12.47 -4.71
C VAL A 233 -5.63 -12.27 -3.73
N VAL A 234 -5.22 -13.35 -3.05
CA VAL A 234 -4.12 -13.33 -2.09
C VAL A 234 -2.86 -13.89 -2.76
N HIS A 235 -1.74 -13.18 -2.61
CA HIS A 235 -0.43 -13.70 -2.97
C HIS A 235 0.44 -13.86 -1.72
N THR A 236 1.14 -14.98 -1.62
CA THR A 236 2.10 -15.27 -0.55
C THR A 236 3.49 -14.73 -0.87
N THR A 237 4.32 -14.59 0.17
CA THR A 237 5.55 -13.78 0.13
C THR A 237 6.62 -14.33 -0.82
N ALA A 238 7.10 -15.56 -0.60
CA ALA A 238 8.30 -16.05 -1.29
C ALA A 238 8.04 -16.36 -2.77
N GLY A 239 6.96 -17.09 -3.05
CA GLY A 239 6.59 -17.47 -4.42
C GLY A 239 6.39 -16.25 -5.32
N TYR A 240 5.63 -15.26 -4.85
CA TYR A 240 5.39 -14.03 -5.61
C TYR A 240 6.68 -13.24 -5.87
N MET A 241 7.53 -13.09 -4.84
CA MET A 241 8.80 -12.37 -4.96
C MET A 241 9.74 -13.02 -5.99
N VAL A 242 9.90 -14.35 -5.92
CA VAL A 242 10.75 -15.11 -6.84
C VAL A 242 10.20 -15.03 -8.27
N TYR A 243 8.89 -15.24 -8.44
CA TYR A 243 8.24 -15.16 -9.74
C TYR A 243 8.40 -13.77 -10.37
N SER A 244 8.13 -12.71 -9.61
CA SER A 244 8.27 -11.32 -10.08
C SER A 244 9.70 -11.00 -10.49
N TYR A 245 10.70 -11.40 -9.69
CA TYR A 245 12.10 -11.23 -10.06
C TYR A 245 12.47 -12.00 -11.33
N ALA A 246 12.08 -13.27 -11.43
CA ALA A 246 12.43 -14.12 -12.57
C ALA A 246 11.86 -13.59 -13.89
N THR A 247 10.67 -12.99 -13.86
CA THR A 247 9.94 -12.50 -15.04
C THR A 247 10.28 -11.06 -15.44
N THR A 248 10.97 -10.29 -14.59
CA THR A 248 11.28 -8.87 -14.85
C THR A 248 12.78 -8.55 -14.87
N LYS A 249 13.64 -9.57 -14.71
CA LYS A 249 15.10 -9.39 -14.69
C LYS A 249 15.69 -9.06 -16.07
N PHE A 250 14.98 -9.40 -17.15
CA PHE A 250 15.38 -9.21 -18.54
C PHE A 250 14.45 -8.20 -19.21
#